data_AF-A0A6L4AC53-F1
#
_entry.id   AF-A0A6L4AC53-F1
#
_cell.length_a   1.000
_cell.length_b   1.000
_cell.length_c   1.000
_cell.angle_alpha   90.00
_cell.angle_beta   90.00
_cell.angle_gamma   90.00
#
_symmetry.space_group_name_H-M   'P 1'
#
loop_
_entity.id
_entity.type
_entity.pdbx_description
1 polymer ?
#
loop_
_entity_poly.entity_id
_entity_poly.type
_entity_poly.pdbx_seq_one_letter_code
_entity_poly.pdbx_strand_id
1 'polypeptide(L)'
;MAYLAPVARATGTLITAAIWNQDIVDNVAHLASFRHSGVALSNVGAGKDIGWYVGDYKYSATNDPTMGGGGTWSWTICDGRNIGSVASGANAAADNLSALFIHLWNKFANAELPIYDSTGSLTSRGASGAADWAANKRLPLPDMRGRAAVALDNNGSGSANRITAAWADALGGAGGAENHTLTIAEMPAHQHNAIQG
;
A
#
# COMPACT_ATOMS: atom_id res chain seq x y z
N MET A 1 6.58 -28.54 4.42
CA MET A 1 7.14 -29.40 3.37
C MET A 1 6.91 -28.70 2.04
N ALA A 2 7.92 -28.66 1.18
CA ALA A 2 7.86 -27.85 -0.03
C ALA A 2 6.94 -28.51 -1.07
N TYR A 3 6.09 -27.71 -1.72
CA TYR A 3 5.33 -28.14 -2.88
C TYR A 3 6.27 -28.65 -3.97
N LEU A 4 5.96 -29.83 -4.53
CA LEU A 4 6.57 -30.33 -5.75
C LEU A 4 5.47 -30.49 -6.79
N ALA A 5 5.72 -29.93 -7.99
CA ALA A 5 4.76 -29.96 -9.07
C ALA A 5 4.40 -31.40 -9.46
N PRO A 6 3.10 -31.77 -9.49
CA PRO A 6 2.68 -33.12 -9.87
C PRO A 6 3.17 -33.46 -11.29
N VAL A 7 3.74 -34.66 -11.46
CA VAL A 7 4.16 -35.16 -12.77
C VAL A 7 3.12 -36.15 -13.27
N ALA A 8 2.64 -35.97 -14.50
CA ALA A 8 1.71 -36.89 -15.14
C ALA A 8 2.32 -38.31 -15.20
N ARG A 9 1.61 -39.30 -14.66
CA ARG A 9 2.04 -40.70 -14.65
C ARG A 9 1.39 -41.45 -15.80
N ALA A 10 2.16 -42.30 -16.48
CA ALA A 10 1.63 -43.16 -17.53
C ALA A 10 0.64 -44.19 -16.94
N THR A 11 -0.42 -44.50 -17.69
CA THR A 11 -1.41 -45.51 -17.30
C THR A 11 -0.77 -46.87 -17.02
N GLY A 12 -1.15 -47.51 -15.91
CA GLY A 12 -0.58 -48.78 -15.46
C GLY A 12 0.67 -48.65 -14.57
N THR A 13 1.14 -47.43 -14.31
CA THR A 13 2.21 -47.20 -13.32
C THR A 13 1.72 -47.55 -11.92
N LEU A 14 2.45 -48.42 -11.21
CA LEU A 14 2.14 -48.76 -9.83
C LEU A 14 2.38 -47.56 -8.91
N ILE A 15 1.44 -47.30 -8.00
CA ILE A 15 1.57 -46.25 -6.99
C ILE A 15 2.53 -46.76 -5.92
N THR A 16 3.75 -46.25 -5.93
CA THR A 16 4.74 -46.53 -4.88
C THR A 16 4.46 -45.66 -3.65
N ALA A 17 5.02 -46.05 -2.49
CA ALA A 17 4.91 -45.25 -1.27
C ALA A 17 5.45 -43.81 -1.44
N ALA A 18 6.49 -43.64 -2.26
CA ALA A 18 7.04 -42.32 -2.57
C ALA A 18 6.06 -41.46 -3.39
N ILE A 19 5.39 -42.06 -4.38
CA ILE A 19 4.37 -41.37 -5.19
C ILE A 19 3.16 -41.02 -4.32
N TRP A 20 2.71 -41.94 -3.46
CA TRP A 20 1.61 -41.71 -2.53
C TRP A 20 1.91 -40.55 -1.56
N ASN A 21 3.07 -40.58 -0.91
CA ASN A 21 3.44 -39.53 0.03
C ASN A 21 3.59 -38.18 -0.67
N GLN A 22 4.20 -38.13 -1.86
CA GLN A 22 4.41 -36.87 -2.56
C GLN A 22 3.13 -36.29 -3.18
N ASP A 23 2.45 -37.08 -4.01
CA ASP A 23 1.36 -36.58 -4.86
C ASP A 23 0.03 -36.48 -4.08
N ILE A 24 -0.16 -37.31 -3.05
CA ILE A 24 -1.37 -37.31 -2.23
C ILE A 24 -1.13 -36.64 -0.88
N VAL A 25 -0.19 -37.12 -0.08
CA VAL A 25 -0.06 -36.64 1.31
C VAL A 25 0.50 -35.21 1.35
N ASP A 26 1.67 -34.98 0.74
CA ASP A 26 2.39 -33.71 0.83
C ASP A 26 1.69 -32.60 0.04
N ASN A 27 1.18 -32.91 -1.15
CA ASN A 27 0.47 -31.92 -1.97
C ASN A 27 -0.89 -31.52 -1.37
N VAL A 28 -1.65 -32.47 -0.80
CA VAL A 28 -2.90 -32.14 -0.09
C VAL A 28 -2.60 -31.39 1.20
N ALA A 29 -1.54 -31.77 1.93
CA ALA A 29 -1.10 -31.02 3.11
C ALA A 29 -0.64 -29.60 2.76
N HIS A 30 0.03 -29.41 1.62
CA HIS A 30 0.43 -28.09 1.15
C HIS A 30 -0.79 -27.24 0.75
N LEU A 31 -1.75 -27.81 0.02
CA LEU A 31 -3.01 -27.15 -0.33
C LEU A 31 -3.80 -26.74 0.94
N ALA A 32 -3.88 -27.62 1.93
CA ALA A 32 -4.50 -27.33 3.22
C ALA A 32 -3.71 -26.33 4.07
N SER A 33 -2.42 -26.11 3.76
CA SER A 33 -1.57 -25.14 4.45
C SER A 33 -1.66 -23.73 3.88
N PHE A 34 -2.40 -23.51 2.79
CA PHE A 34 -2.60 -22.16 2.29
C PHE A 34 -3.31 -21.30 3.32
N ARG A 35 -2.70 -20.15 3.59
CA ARG A 35 -3.09 -19.24 4.65
C ARG A 35 -3.39 -17.86 4.10
N HIS A 36 -4.38 -17.22 4.68
CA HIS A 36 -4.64 -15.79 4.55
C HIS A 36 -4.51 -15.16 5.94
N SER A 37 -3.68 -14.13 6.08
CA SER A 37 -3.47 -13.42 7.35
C SER A 37 -3.16 -14.37 8.54
N GLY A 38 -2.32 -15.39 8.31
CA GLY A 38 -1.93 -16.38 9.33
C GLY A 38 -2.94 -17.49 9.63
N VAL A 39 -4.17 -17.41 9.10
CA VAL A 39 -5.24 -18.41 9.28
C VAL A 39 -5.33 -19.32 8.06
N ALA A 40 -5.50 -20.63 8.27
CA ALA A 40 -5.68 -21.58 7.17
C ALA A 40 -7.00 -21.28 6.42
N LEU A 41 -6.97 -21.30 5.09
CA LEU A 41 -8.14 -21.02 4.25
C LEU A 41 -9.29 -22.02 4.47
N SER A 42 -9.01 -23.23 4.96
CA SER A 42 -10.03 -24.20 5.37
C SER A 42 -10.81 -23.79 6.63
N ASN A 43 -10.31 -22.82 7.39
CA ASN A 43 -10.85 -22.43 8.70
C ASN A 43 -11.52 -21.05 8.69
N VAL A 44 -11.61 -20.38 7.54
CA VAL A 44 -12.37 -19.12 7.41
C VAL A 44 -13.85 -19.46 7.31
N GLY A 45 -14.64 -18.89 8.23
CA GLY A 45 -16.04 -19.28 8.47
C GLY A 45 -17.02 -18.79 7.40
N ALA A 46 -16.63 -17.81 6.58
CA ALA A 46 -17.37 -17.40 5.39
C ALA A 46 -16.43 -16.72 4.37
N GLY A 47 -16.82 -16.70 3.08
CA GLY A 47 -16.03 -16.03 2.02
C GLY A 47 -15.81 -14.53 2.25
N LYS A 48 -16.61 -13.88 3.10
CA LYS A 48 -16.40 -12.50 3.57
C LYS A 48 -15.10 -12.34 4.39
N ASP A 49 -14.52 -13.44 4.84
CA ASP A 49 -13.25 -13.48 5.57
C ASP A 49 -12.02 -13.63 4.63
N ILE A 50 -12.27 -13.67 3.31
CA ILE A 50 -11.22 -13.62 2.29
C ILE A 50 -11.47 -12.34 1.49
N GLY A 51 -11.00 -11.21 2.00
CA GLY A 51 -11.21 -9.93 1.36
C GLY A 51 -11.37 -8.81 2.37
N TRP A 52 -12.10 -7.79 1.95
CA TRP A 52 -12.29 -6.56 2.69
C TRP A 52 -13.37 -6.72 3.76
N TYR A 53 -12.98 -6.56 5.02
CA TYR A 53 -13.86 -6.66 6.18
C TYR A 53 -14.59 -5.36 6.49
N VAL A 54 -15.62 -5.46 7.34
CA VAL A 54 -16.29 -4.31 7.92
C VAL A 54 -15.28 -3.55 8.78
N GLY A 55 -15.05 -2.27 8.45
CA GLY A 55 -14.07 -1.42 9.12
C GLY A 55 -12.73 -1.28 8.38
N ASP A 56 -12.52 -2.00 7.27
CA ASP A 56 -11.30 -1.87 6.48
C ASP A 56 -11.29 -0.57 5.67
N TYR A 57 -10.38 0.33 6.04
CA TYR A 57 -10.08 1.53 5.28
C TYR A 57 -9.31 1.18 4.00
N LYS A 58 -9.75 1.70 2.84
CA LYS A 58 -9.14 1.39 1.54
C LYS A 58 -7.83 2.13 1.30
N TYR A 59 -7.72 3.32 1.88
CA TYR A 59 -6.54 4.16 1.82
C TYR A 59 -6.08 4.42 3.25
N SER A 60 -5.30 3.47 3.77
CA SER A 60 -4.70 3.53 5.10
C SER A 60 -3.26 3.08 5.06
N ALA A 61 -2.45 3.69 5.92
CA ALA A 61 -1.10 3.24 6.21
C ALA A 61 -1.15 2.11 7.25
N THR A 62 -0.48 1.00 6.96
CA THR A 62 -0.21 -0.05 7.94
C THR A 62 0.88 0.38 8.88
N ASN A 63 0.65 0.23 10.18
CA ASN A 63 1.73 0.18 11.14
C ASN A 63 2.15 -1.27 11.35
N ASP A 64 3.36 -1.61 10.91
CA ASP A 64 3.97 -2.92 11.09
C ASP A 64 5.16 -2.81 12.06
N PRO A 65 5.07 -3.38 13.28
CA PRO A 65 6.15 -3.31 14.26
C PRO A 65 7.43 -4.03 13.83
N THR A 66 7.41 -4.84 12.77
CA THR A 66 8.63 -5.48 12.23
C THR A 66 9.52 -4.53 11.44
N MET A 67 9.03 -3.33 11.06
CA MET A 67 9.75 -2.35 10.24
C MET A 67 10.67 -1.40 11.03
N GLY A 68 11.25 -1.86 12.14
CA GLY A 68 12.31 -1.12 12.88
C GLY A 68 11.81 -0.12 13.94
N GLY A 69 10.54 -0.21 14.35
CA GLY A 69 9.99 0.53 15.49
C GLY A 69 9.22 -0.40 16.44
N GLY A 70 8.80 0.11 17.59
CA GLY A 70 7.93 -0.62 18.52
C GLY A 70 6.45 -0.40 18.21
N GLY A 71 5.59 -1.33 18.64
CA GLY A 71 4.13 -1.13 18.56
C GLY A 71 3.35 -2.41 18.31
N THR A 72 2.10 -2.21 17.89
CA THR A 72 1.17 -3.28 17.51
C THR A 72 0.68 -3.01 16.10
N TRP A 73 0.40 -4.08 15.37
CA TRP A 73 -0.26 -3.99 14.07
C TRP A 73 -1.53 -3.14 14.15
N SER A 74 -1.59 -2.11 13.33
CA SER A 74 -2.75 -1.22 13.24
C SER A 74 -2.84 -0.56 11.87
N TRP A 75 -3.99 0.06 11.60
CA TRP A 75 -4.26 0.79 10.38
C TRP A 75 -4.61 2.23 10.70
N THR A 76 -3.96 3.17 10.03
CA THR A 76 -4.20 4.60 10.20
C THR A 76 -4.66 5.20 8.86
N ILE A 77 -5.78 5.91 8.88
CA ILE A 77 -6.38 6.51 7.67
C ILE A 77 -5.42 7.54 7.05
N CYS A 78 -5.30 7.53 5.73
CA CYS A 78 -4.54 8.54 4.98
C CYS A 78 -5.38 9.81 4.77
N ASP A 79 -5.44 10.68 5.77
CA ASP A 79 -6.24 11.92 5.77
C ASP A 79 -5.42 13.19 6.00
N GLY A 80 -4.11 13.14 5.76
CA GLY A 80 -3.22 14.30 5.90
C GLY A 80 -2.86 14.69 7.33
N ARG A 81 -3.39 14.01 8.35
CA ARG A 81 -2.97 14.22 9.74
C ARG A 81 -1.49 13.85 9.92
N ASN A 82 -0.85 14.51 10.87
CA ASN A 82 0.50 14.19 11.30
C ASN A 82 0.49 13.11 12.39
N ILE A 83 1.43 12.19 12.27
CA ILE A 83 1.73 11.13 13.23
C ILE A 83 2.98 11.49 14.04
N GLY A 84 3.06 10.96 15.25
CA GLY A 84 4.16 11.16 16.18
C GLY A 84 3.87 10.45 17.50
N SER A 85 4.82 10.52 18.44
CA SER A 85 4.64 10.03 19.81
C SER A 85 3.47 10.75 20.50
N VAL A 86 2.94 10.21 21.59
CA VAL A 86 1.90 10.91 22.38
C VAL A 86 2.35 12.28 22.89
N ALA A 87 3.66 12.47 23.09
CA ALA A 87 4.27 13.73 23.51
C ALA A 87 4.57 14.70 22.34
N SER A 88 4.44 14.25 21.09
CA SER A 88 4.75 15.07 19.91
C SER A 88 3.77 16.21 19.67
N GLY A 89 2.55 16.14 20.23
CA GLY A 89 1.46 17.06 19.92
C GLY A 89 0.86 16.85 18.52
N ALA A 90 1.12 15.68 17.92
CA ALA A 90 0.56 15.32 16.63
C ALA A 90 -0.96 15.07 16.69
N ASN A 91 -1.68 15.33 15.60
CA ASN A 91 -3.14 15.18 15.53
C ASN A 91 -3.61 13.75 15.19
N ALA A 92 -2.67 12.85 14.92
CA ALA A 92 -2.81 11.40 15.02
C ALA A 92 -1.67 10.82 15.89
N ALA A 93 -1.49 11.37 17.09
CA ALA A 93 -0.44 10.94 18.02
C ALA A 93 -0.74 9.58 18.66
N ALA A 94 0.20 8.64 18.55
CA ALA A 94 0.16 7.37 19.27
C ALA A 94 1.56 6.71 19.26
N ASP A 95 2.02 6.23 20.41
CA ASP A 95 3.39 5.69 20.54
C ASP A 95 3.64 4.42 19.72
N ASN A 96 2.58 3.69 19.41
CA ASN A 96 2.66 2.50 18.56
C ASN A 96 2.95 2.83 17.08
N LEU A 97 2.87 4.09 16.64
CA LEU A 97 3.14 4.50 15.25
C LEU A 97 4.62 4.74 14.92
N SER A 98 5.53 4.43 15.86
CA SER A 98 6.96 4.67 15.68
C SER A 98 7.53 3.94 14.45
N ALA A 99 7.10 2.71 14.19
CA ALA A 99 7.56 1.93 13.04
C ALA A 99 7.10 2.56 11.72
N LEU A 100 5.82 2.95 11.63
CA LEU A 100 5.30 3.67 10.47
C LEU A 100 6.03 5.01 10.25
N PHE A 101 6.26 5.78 11.31
CA PHE A 101 6.99 7.04 11.23
C PHE A 101 8.40 6.84 10.65
N ILE A 102 9.15 5.87 11.17
CA ILE A 102 10.51 5.56 10.72
C ILE A 102 10.48 5.08 9.26
N HIS A 103 9.50 4.25 8.88
CA HIS A 103 9.36 3.77 7.52
C HIS A 103 9.12 4.92 6.53
N LEU A 104 8.14 5.79 6.80
CA LEU A 104 7.85 6.95 5.96
C LEU A 104 9.04 7.92 5.91
N TRP A 105 9.74 8.11 7.03
CA TRP A 105 10.95 8.91 7.08
C TRP A 105 12.02 8.33 6.13
N ASN A 106 12.23 7.01 6.10
CA ASN A 106 13.23 6.42 5.22
C ASN A 106 12.83 6.42 3.73
N LYS A 107 11.52 6.42 3.43
CA LYS A 107 11.02 6.31 2.04
C LYS A 107 10.80 7.63 1.34
N PHE A 108 10.48 8.69 2.07
CA PHE A 108 10.24 10.01 1.51
C PHE A 108 11.38 10.97 1.83
N ALA A 109 11.77 11.78 0.85
CA ALA A 109 12.64 12.92 1.09
C ALA A 109 11.92 14.00 1.90
N ASN A 110 12.67 14.88 2.57
CA ASN A 110 12.07 15.99 3.33
C ASN A 110 11.32 17.00 2.44
N ALA A 111 11.69 17.09 1.16
CA ALA A 111 11.00 17.94 0.20
C ALA A 111 9.62 17.37 -0.20
N GLU A 112 9.47 16.04 -0.17
CA GLU A 112 8.23 15.34 -0.51
C GLU A 112 7.30 15.23 0.70
N LEU A 113 7.89 14.90 1.86
CA LEU A 113 7.20 14.76 3.13
C LEU A 113 7.91 15.59 4.21
N PRO A 114 7.54 16.88 4.35
CA PRO A 114 8.16 17.78 5.31
C PRO A 114 7.91 17.35 6.74
N ILE A 115 8.97 17.37 7.56
CA ILE A 115 8.88 17.07 8.99
C ILE A 115 8.55 18.33 9.80
N TYR A 116 7.78 18.16 10.86
CA TYR A 116 7.40 19.24 11.78
C TYR A 116 7.99 18.99 13.16
N ASP A 117 8.29 20.05 13.89
CA ASP A 117 8.66 19.97 15.29
C ASP A 117 7.44 19.67 16.19
N SER A 118 7.70 19.55 17.50
CA SER A 118 6.67 19.28 18.50
C SER A 118 5.72 20.44 18.75
N THR A 119 5.88 21.59 18.07
CA THR A 119 4.94 22.72 18.07
C THR A 119 4.07 22.75 16.81
N GLY A 120 4.44 21.98 15.79
CA GLY A 120 3.79 21.98 14.47
C GLY A 120 4.42 22.94 13.47
N SER A 121 5.62 23.44 13.75
CA SER A 121 6.39 24.27 12.82
C SER A 121 7.27 23.40 11.93
N LEU A 122 7.43 23.76 10.66
CA LEU A 122 8.32 23.05 9.73
C LEU A 122 9.76 23.05 10.25
N THR A 123 10.43 21.91 10.15
CA THR A 123 11.81 21.75 10.59
C THR A 123 12.60 20.85 9.64
N SER A 124 13.89 20.68 9.91
CA SER A 124 14.76 19.76 9.17
C SER A 124 14.77 18.37 9.82
N ARG A 125 15.06 17.36 9.01
CA ARG A 125 15.27 16.00 9.50
C ARG A 125 16.59 15.89 10.26
N GLY A 126 16.58 15.08 11.32
CA GLY A 126 17.74 14.75 12.11
C GLY A 126 18.57 13.61 11.50
N ALA A 127 19.39 12.97 12.31
CA ALA A 127 20.30 11.91 11.88
C ALA A 127 19.58 10.63 11.41
N SER A 128 18.38 10.35 11.94
CA SER A 128 17.58 9.19 11.58
C SER A 128 16.11 9.39 11.95
N GLY A 129 15.20 8.62 11.35
CA GLY A 129 13.79 8.62 11.75
C GLY A 129 13.58 8.27 13.23
N ALA A 130 14.39 7.36 13.79
CA ALA A 130 14.33 7.03 15.21
C ALA A 130 14.76 8.20 16.11
N ALA A 131 15.78 8.97 15.69
CA ALA A 131 16.21 10.16 16.42
C ALA A 131 15.16 11.27 16.38
N ASP A 132 14.54 11.49 15.21
CA ASP A 132 13.46 12.47 15.06
C ASP A 132 12.19 12.07 15.82
N TRP A 133 11.87 10.78 15.86
CA TRP A 133 10.80 10.24 16.71
C TRP A 133 11.08 10.50 18.20
N ALA A 134 12.29 10.17 18.67
CA ALA A 134 12.70 10.41 20.05
C ALA A 134 12.72 11.91 20.41
N ALA A 135 12.94 12.78 19.43
CA ALA A 135 12.84 14.24 19.56
C ALA A 135 11.40 14.77 19.51
N ASN A 136 10.38 13.90 19.54
CA ASN A 136 8.96 14.25 19.51
C ASN A 136 8.55 15.05 18.27
N LYS A 137 9.24 14.83 17.14
CA LYS A 137 8.84 15.40 15.86
C LYS A 137 7.62 14.69 15.28
N ARG A 138 6.99 15.34 14.31
CA ARG A 138 5.76 14.89 13.66
C ARG A 138 5.98 14.75 12.16
N LEU A 139 5.32 13.76 11.55
CA LEU A 139 5.40 13.52 10.11
C LEU A 139 3.97 13.41 9.55
N PRO A 140 3.61 14.11 8.46
CA PRO A 140 2.28 14.01 7.86
C PRO A 140 2.08 12.63 7.21
N LEU A 141 0.84 12.15 7.23
CA LEU A 141 0.39 11.06 6.37
C LEU A 141 0.00 11.62 4.99
N PRO A 142 0.00 10.78 3.94
CA PRO A 142 -0.67 11.14 2.69
C PRO A 142 -2.13 11.53 2.94
N ASP A 143 -2.64 12.50 2.18
CA ASP A 143 -4.05 12.90 2.22
C ASP A 143 -4.78 12.38 0.98
N MET A 144 -5.56 11.32 1.16
CA MET A 144 -6.27 10.62 0.09
C MET A 144 -7.74 11.07 -0.04
N ARG A 145 -8.17 12.07 0.74
CA ARG A 145 -9.55 12.55 0.69
C ARG A 145 -9.81 13.25 -0.65
N GLY A 146 -10.83 12.78 -1.37
CA GLY A 146 -11.21 13.35 -2.68
C GLY A 146 -10.20 13.08 -3.81
N ARG A 147 -9.23 12.17 -3.63
CA ARG A 147 -8.20 11.85 -4.63
C ARG A 147 -8.40 10.47 -5.23
N ALA A 148 -8.08 10.32 -6.51
CA ALA A 148 -7.82 9.03 -7.12
C ALA A 148 -6.35 8.64 -6.89
N ALA A 149 -6.12 7.43 -6.40
CA ALA A 149 -4.77 6.88 -6.29
C ALA A 149 -4.29 6.41 -7.66
N VAL A 150 -3.07 6.76 -8.03
CA VAL A 150 -2.35 6.16 -9.15
C VAL A 150 -1.04 5.58 -8.63
N ALA A 151 -0.58 4.49 -9.24
CA ALA A 151 0.70 3.91 -8.90
C ALA A 151 1.86 4.82 -9.34
N LEU A 152 2.99 4.73 -8.66
CA LEU A 152 4.23 5.40 -9.04
C LEU A 152 4.67 4.88 -10.43
N ASP A 153 4.79 5.77 -11.41
CA ASP A 153 4.92 5.37 -12.83
C ASP A 153 6.29 4.75 -13.15
N ASN A 154 7.35 5.20 -12.50
CA ASN A 154 8.69 4.60 -12.62
C ASN A 154 8.86 3.30 -11.79
N ASN A 155 8.17 3.19 -10.65
CA ASN A 155 8.23 2.07 -9.70
C ASN A 155 9.66 1.51 -9.45
N GLY A 156 10.67 2.38 -9.36
CA GLY A 156 12.07 2.00 -9.17
C GLY A 156 12.79 1.48 -10.44
N SER A 157 12.15 1.59 -11.59
CA SER A 157 12.67 1.33 -12.93
C SER A 157 12.44 2.56 -13.84
N GLY A 158 12.40 2.40 -15.16
CA GLY A 158 12.01 3.49 -16.05
C GLY A 158 10.50 3.76 -16.02
N SER A 159 10.10 5.01 -16.23
CA SER A 159 8.69 5.44 -16.31
C SER A 159 7.94 4.69 -17.41
N ALA A 160 6.82 4.05 -17.06
CA ALA A 160 5.93 3.39 -18.01
C ALA A 160 5.15 4.38 -18.90
N ASN A 161 5.18 5.67 -18.54
CA ASN A 161 4.61 6.81 -19.25
C ASN A 161 3.12 6.64 -19.55
N ARG A 162 2.36 6.01 -18.65
CA ARG A 162 0.89 6.01 -18.73
C ARG A 162 0.33 7.38 -18.32
N ILE A 163 0.98 7.99 -17.34
CA ILE A 163 0.83 9.40 -17.01
C ILE A 163 2.21 10.02 -17.18
N THR A 164 2.39 10.84 -18.23
CA THR A 164 3.69 11.42 -18.59
C THR A 164 4.07 12.65 -17.75
N ALA A 165 3.16 13.12 -16.90
CA ALA A 165 3.41 14.27 -16.06
C ALA A 165 4.41 13.93 -14.95
N ALA A 166 5.38 14.81 -14.70
CA ALA A 166 6.48 14.56 -13.77
C ALA A 166 6.05 14.21 -12.34
N TRP A 167 4.86 14.66 -11.91
CA TRP A 167 4.31 14.30 -10.60
C TRP A 167 4.01 12.81 -10.46
N ALA A 168 3.82 12.07 -11.56
CA ALA A 168 3.54 10.63 -11.55
C ALA A 168 4.79 9.78 -11.21
N ASP A 169 5.98 10.35 -11.36
CA ASP A 169 7.28 9.73 -11.02
C ASP A 169 7.75 10.08 -9.60
N ALA A 170 7.06 10.98 -8.91
CA ALA A 170 7.35 11.40 -7.56
C ALA A 170 6.40 10.70 -6.57
N LEU A 171 6.95 10.06 -5.54
CA LEU A 171 6.13 9.42 -4.51
C LEU A 171 5.36 10.49 -3.74
N GLY A 172 4.03 10.32 -3.64
CA GLY A 172 3.15 11.34 -3.05
C GLY A 172 2.90 12.56 -3.94
N GLY A 173 3.36 12.54 -5.19
CA GLY A 173 3.02 13.55 -6.18
C GLY A 173 1.52 13.63 -6.44
N ALA A 174 1.05 14.84 -6.76
CA ALA A 174 -0.35 15.11 -7.04
C ALA A 174 -0.49 15.97 -8.30
N GLY A 175 -1.54 15.72 -9.06
CA GLY A 175 -1.89 16.51 -10.24
C GLY A 175 -3.31 16.23 -10.71
N GLY A 176 -3.60 16.64 -11.95
CA GLY A 176 -4.95 16.65 -12.52
C GLY A 176 -5.65 17.99 -12.33
N ALA A 177 -6.83 18.12 -12.95
CA ALA A 177 -7.67 19.30 -12.87
C ALA A 177 -9.09 18.88 -12.53
N GLU A 178 -9.69 19.50 -11.51
CA GLU A 178 -11.10 19.29 -11.15
C GLU A 178 -12.03 19.81 -12.25
N ASN A 179 -11.65 20.95 -12.84
CA ASN A 179 -12.38 21.60 -13.93
C ASN A 179 -11.45 21.78 -15.13
N HIS A 180 -11.95 21.43 -16.32
CA HIS A 180 -11.24 21.64 -17.58
C HIS A 180 -12.15 22.38 -18.56
N THR A 181 -11.75 23.58 -18.95
CA THR A 181 -12.47 24.34 -19.99
C THR A 181 -11.93 23.92 -21.35
N LEU A 182 -12.79 23.36 -22.19
CA LEU A 182 -12.39 22.91 -23.53
C LEU A 182 -11.96 24.11 -24.39
N THR A 183 -10.76 24.00 -24.94
CA THR A 183 -10.24 24.92 -25.95
C THR A 183 -10.68 24.49 -27.35
N ILE A 184 -10.59 25.39 -28.33
CA ILE A 184 -10.89 25.05 -29.74
C ILE A 184 -10.01 23.89 -30.24
N ALA A 185 -8.75 23.82 -29.81
CA ALA A 185 -7.83 22.74 -30.19
C ALA A 185 -8.25 21.36 -29.63
N GLU A 186 -9.08 21.33 -28.59
CA GLU A 186 -9.58 20.12 -27.95
C GLU A 186 -10.98 19.72 -28.45
N MET A 187 -11.50 20.41 -29.48
CA MET A 187 -12.76 20.07 -30.15
C MET A 187 -12.46 19.45 -31.52
N PRO A 188 -12.39 18.11 -31.64
CA PRO A 188 -12.23 17.46 -32.93
C PRO A 188 -13.31 17.90 -33.92
N ALA A 189 -12.92 18.09 -35.18
CA ALA A 189 -13.85 18.39 -36.25
C ALA A 189 -14.90 17.28 -36.34
N HIS A 190 -16.18 17.67 -36.26
CA HIS A 190 -17.32 16.77 -36.37
C HIS A 190 -18.40 17.42 -37.23
N GLN A 191 -19.24 16.60 -37.85
CA GLN A 191 -20.31 17.05 -38.72
C GLN A 191 -21.66 16.85 -38.04
N HIS A 192 -22.59 17.77 -38.31
CA HIS A 192 -24.00 17.64 -37.93
C HIS A 192 -24.83 17.49 -39.20
N ASN A 193 -25.59 16.41 -39.33
CA ASN A 193 -26.55 16.28 -40.43
C ASN A 193 -27.75 17.18 -40.12
N ALA A 194 -27.81 18.36 -40.73
CA ALA A 194 -29.02 19.15 -40.72
C ALA A 194 -30.10 18.40 -41.51
N ILE A 195 -31.13 17.90 -40.83
CA ILE A 195 -32.37 17.51 -41.50
C ILE A 195 -33.06 18.82 -41.89
N GLN A 196 -32.96 19.20 -43.17
CA GLN A 196 -33.75 20.30 -43.69
C GLN A 196 -35.19 19.80 -43.88
N GLY A 197 -36.12 20.38 -43.13
CA GLY A 197 -37.56 20.18 -43.29
C GLY A 197 -38.14 21.08 -44.37
#